data_AF-A0A8H3GVC3-F1
#
_entry.id   AF-A0A8H3GVC3-F1
#
_cell.length_a   1.000
_cell.length_b   1.000
_cell.length_c   1.000
_cell.angle_alpha   90.00
_cell.angle_beta   90.00
_cell.angle_gamma   90.00
#
_symmetry.space_group_name_H-M   'P 1'
#
loop_
_entity.id
_entity.type
_entity.pdbx_description
1 polymer ?
#
loop_
_entity_poly.entity_id
_entity_poly.type
_entity_poly.pdbx_seq_one_letter_code
_entity_poly.pdbx_strand_id
1 'polypeptide(L)'
;MADVLIPYISELESEPSNGSIANIVQSIEQQVKEIKEMEKSGSGRRLLNATQDQEDVVDRYRHIERLFRQLQCDLTMRTSRDVKEQLETTRLRGMFPVDDARYNSSYSTIIKRRACTVQTRETIHQDLQTWTTNPESAKIYWMNGMAGTGKTTITYSLCEWLENTNRLGASFFCSRISSTCRSLSRIVPTLAYQLARYSPAFRSALCAALKDDPDAGTLNVVQQFQMLVYHPMLHVKGAIPESVVIVIDALDECDDAYSVRLLLDVLLRFADQLPVKFFVASRPEHVIRDRMMSRAGSARFIVYLHDIEQSIVEEDIKKYLTEALSPMQPPPSVKQIGLLAQCSRNLFIYAATLVRYIYPDGIPVDSTDRLESILQAIGTSHAASDNRYKDLDLLYTTVLNAVFNDHLGSKEKERMQRVLWT
;
A
#
# COMPACT_ATOMS: atom_id res chain seq x y z
N MET A 1 -20.89 -1.30 -48.83
CA MET A 1 -19.81 -0.97 -47.86
C MET A 1 -20.35 -0.16 -46.69
N ALA A 2 -21.08 0.93 -46.93
CA ALA A 2 -21.73 1.73 -45.87
C ALA A 2 -22.72 0.93 -44.99
N ASP A 3 -23.56 0.07 -45.58
CA ASP A 3 -24.58 -0.69 -44.83
C ASP A 3 -24.02 -1.79 -43.91
N VAL A 4 -22.75 -2.16 -44.06
CA VAL A 4 -22.07 -3.16 -43.22
C VAL A 4 -21.52 -2.52 -41.93
N LEU A 5 -21.26 -1.20 -41.94
CA LEU A 5 -20.61 -0.48 -40.84
C LEU A 5 -21.59 0.16 -39.86
N ILE A 6 -22.79 0.53 -40.32
CA ILE A 6 -23.83 1.19 -39.50
C ILE A 6 -24.13 0.46 -38.18
N PRO A 7 -24.21 -0.88 -38.10
CA PRO A 7 -24.46 -1.58 -36.83
C PRO A 7 -23.31 -1.45 -35.81
N TYR A 8 -22.06 -1.29 -36.28
CA TYR A 8 -20.87 -1.20 -35.44
C TYR A 8 -20.57 0.24 -34.99
N ILE A 9 -21.10 1.23 -35.71
CA ILE A 9 -20.92 2.66 -35.41
C ILE A 9 -21.60 3.03 -34.09
N SER A 10 -22.81 2.51 -33.83
CA SER A 10 -23.53 2.76 -32.58
C SER A 10 -22.85 2.18 -31.33
N GLU A 11 -22.07 1.10 -31.48
CA GLU A 11 -21.27 0.56 -30.37
C GLU A 11 -20.02 1.41 -30.09
N LEU A 12 -19.42 1.97 -31.16
CA LEU A 12 -18.26 2.86 -31.08
C LEU A 12 -18.59 4.23 -30.46
N GLU A 13 -19.83 4.71 -30.48
CA GLU A 13 -20.20 6.02 -29.94
C GLU A 13 -20.40 6.05 -28.40
N SER A 14 -20.42 4.88 -27.74
CA SER A 14 -20.89 4.75 -26.35
C SER A 14 -19.85 5.02 -25.24
N GLU A 15 -18.58 5.31 -25.56
CA GLU A 15 -17.52 5.52 -24.55
C GLU A 15 -16.88 6.92 -24.54
N PRO A 16 -16.48 7.46 -23.36
CA PRO A 16 -16.24 8.89 -23.16
C PRO A 16 -14.94 9.46 -23.77
N SER A 17 -14.15 8.65 -24.49
CA SER A 17 -12.81 9.06 -24.99
C SER A 17 -12.68 9.14 -26.52
N ASN A 18 -13.79 9.05 -27.26
CA ASN A 18 -13.76 8.71 -28.69
C ASN A 18 -13.57 9.83 -29.73
N GLY A 19 -12.82 10.90 -29.41
CA GLY A 19 -12.63 12.04 -30.33
C GLY A 19 -12.17 11.66 -31.74
N SER A 20 -11.10 10.86 -31.91
CA SER A 20 -10.55 10.56 -33.25
C SER A 20 -11.42 9.62 -34.09
N ILE A 21 -11.86 8.49 -33.51
CA ILE A 21 -12.64 7.49 -34.25
C ILE A 21 -14.04 7.99 -34.57
N ALA A 22 -14.72 8.66 -33.62
CA ALA A 22 -16.03 9.23 -33.88
C ALA A 22 -15.97 10.27 -35.01
N ASN A 23 -14.94 11.12 -35.03
CA ASN A 23 -14.74 12.11 -36.11
C ASN A 23 -14.52 11.46 -37.49
N ILE A 24 -13.77 10.36 -37.56
CA ILE A 24 -13.54 9.62 -38.81
C ILE A 24 -14.85 8.98 -39.29
N VAL A 25 -15.58 8.34 -38.38
CA VAL A 25 -16.88 7.72 -38.66
C VAL A 25 -17.87 8.77 -39.17
N GLN A 26 -18.02 9.89 -38.46
CA GLN A 26 -18.90 10.99 -38.86
C GLN A 26 -18.51 11.58 -40.22
N SER A 27 -17.20 11.69 -40.51
CA SER A 27 -16.72 12.14 -41.82
C SER A 27 -17.10 11.15 -42.93
N ILE A 28 -16.98 9.84 -42.68
CA ILE A 28 -17.41 8.80 -43.64
C ILE A 28 -18.92 8.91 -43.89
N GLU A 29 -19.72 9.05 -42.84
CA GLU A 29 -21.18 9.20 -42.95
C GLU A 29 -21.58 10.44 -43.75
N GLN A 30 -20.92 11.57 -43.50
CA GLN A 30 -21.15 12.81 -44.23
C GLN A 30 -20.83 12.65 -45.72
N GLN A 31 -19.71 12.01 -46.07
CA GLN A 31 -19.35 11.75 -47.47
C GLN A 31 -20.36 10.82 -48.15
N VAL A 32 -20.82 9.76 -47.46
CA VAL A 32 -21.85 8.85 -47.97
C VAL A 32 -23.18 9.57 -48.18
N LYS A 33 -23.56 10.48 -47.27
CA LYS A 33 -24.78 11.29 -47.40
C LYS A 33 -24.71 12.22 -48.61
N GLU A 34 -23.58 12.90 -48.80
CA GLU A 34 -23.37 13.81 -49.94
C GLU A 34 -23.38 13.05 -51.28
N ILE A 35 -22.81 11.84 -51.35
CA ILE A 35 -22.93 10.94 -52.53
C ILE A 35 -24.40 10.61 -52.83
N LYS A 36 -25.18 10.21 -51.80
CA LYS A 36 -26.61 9.90 -51.97
C LYS A 36 -27.44 11.11 -52.40
N GLU A 37 -27.09 12.32 -51.96
CA GLU A 37 -27.76 13.56 -52.38
C GLU A 37 -27.43 13.93 -53.83
N MET A 38 -26.18 13.73 -54.27
CA MET A 38 -25.79 13.91 -55.67
C MET A 38 -26.51 12.93 -56.60
N GLU A 39 -26.64 11.66 -56.21
CA GLU A 39 -27.42 10.65 -56.94
C GLU A 39 -28.91 11.05 -57.10
N LYS A 40 -29.52 11.64 -56.07
CA LYS A 40 -30.92 12.13 -56.12
C LYS A 40 -31.10 13.38 -56.97
N SER A 41 -30.11 14.27 -57.00
CA SER A 41 -30.14 15.51 -57.79
C SER A 41 -29.91 15.29 -59.31
N GLY A 42 -29.42 14.10 -59.68
CA GLY A 42 -29.02 13.72 -61.04
C GLY A 42 -30.14 13.57 -62.08
N SER A 43 -31.42 13.79 -61.74
CA SER A 43 -32.52 13.76 -62.72
C SER A 43 -32.72 15.07 -63.49
N GLY A 44 -32.27 16.22 -62.97
CA GLY A 44 -32.52 17.54 -63.58
C GLY A 44 -31.30 18.27 -64.17
N ARG A 45 -30.07 17.87 -63.78
CA ARG A 45 -28.82 18.63 -64.03
C ARG A 45 -27.89 18.06 -65.10
N ARG A 46 -28.24 16.90 -65.67
CA ARG A 46 -27.38 16.03 -66.50
C ARG A 46 -26.74 16.64 -67.75
N LEU A 47 -27.12 17.83 -68.21
CA LEU A 47 -26.71 18.32 -69.53
C LEU A 47 -25.52 19.28 -69.53
N LEU A 48 -25.13 19.89 -68.40
CA LEU A 48 -24.11 20.96 -68.41
C LEU A 48 -22.80 20.60 -67.67
N ASN A 49 -22.81 19.73 -66.66
CA ASN A 49 -21.63 19.46 -65.80
C ASN A 49 -21.33 17.96 -65.54
N ALA A 50 -21.85 17.03 -66.35
CA ALA A 50 -21.80 15.59 -66.06
C ALA A 50 -20.38 15.00 -65.83
N THR A 51 -19.35 15.58 -66.46
CA THR A 51 -17.95 15.17 -66.27
C THR A 51 -17.38 15.63 -64.92
N GLN A 52 -17.75 16.83 -64.47
CA GLN A 52 -17.33 17.37 -63.17
C GLN A 52 -17.98 16.59 -62.02
N ASP A 53 -19.27 16.28 -62.14
CA ASP A 53 -20.02 15.49 -61.15
C ASP A 53 -19.44 14.07 -61.01
N GLN A 54 -18.90 13.50 -62.10
CA GLN A 54 -18.27 12.17 -62.07
C GLN A 54 -16.90 12.20 -61.38
N GLU A 55 -16.07 13.22 -61.60
CA GLU A 55 -14.79 13.40 -60.90
C GLU A 55 -15.01 13.63 -59.39
N ASP A 56 -15.98 14.46 -59.01
CA ASP A 56 -16.32 14.74 -57.62
C ASP A 56 -16.76 13.47 -56.87
N VAL A 57 -17.58 12.61 -57.51
CA VAL A 57 -17.99 11.33 -56.92
C VAL A 57 -16.79 10.39 -56.74
N VAL A 58 -15.89 10.31 -57.74
CA VAL A 58 -14.67 9.49 -57.65
C VAL A 58 -13.77 9.97 -56.52
N ASP A 59 -13.58 11.27 -56.36
CA ASP A 59 -12.73 11.84 -55.31
C ASP A 59 -13.30 11.61 -53.91
N ARG A 60 -14.62 11.62 -53.76
CA ARG A 60 -15.30 11.26 -52.51
C ARG A 60 -15.15 9.79 -52.17
N TYR A 61 -15.25 8.89 -53.14
CA TYR A 61 -14.95 7.47 -52.92
C TYR A 61 -13.48 7.27 -52.51
N ARG A 62 -12.53 7.96 -53.16
CA ARG A 62 -11.10 7.96 -52.73
C ARG A 62 -10.90 8.54 -51.34
N HIS A 63 -11.71 9.52 -50.94
CA HIS A 63 -11.66 10.10 -49.60
C HIS A 63 -12.21 9.13 -48.55
N ILE A 64 -13.36 8.48 -48.81
CA ILE A 64 -13.91 7.42 -47.97
C ILE A 64 -12.90 6.28 -47.81
N GLU A 65 -12.22 5.86 -48.89
CA GLU A 65 -11.21 4.81 -48.82
C GLU A 65 -10.05 5.20 -47.90
N ARG A 66 -9.56 6.46 -47.97
CA ARG A 66 -8.53 6.97 -47.06
C ARG A 66 -8.98 6.97 -45.60
N LEU A 67 -10.20 7.46 -45.34
CA LEU A 67 -10.79 7.46 -43.99
C LEU A 67 -10.97 6.05 -43.45
N PHE A 68 -11.37 5.09 -44.29
CA PHE A 68 -11.52 3.70 -43.90
C PHE A 68 -10.20 3.03 -43.54
N ARG A 69 -9.13 3.29 -44.32
CA ARG A 69 -7.76 2.83 -43.98
C ARG A 69 -7.29 3.44 -42.65
N GLN A 70 -7.56 4.73 -42.43
CA GLN A 70 -7.23 5.39 -41.17
C GLN A 70 -7.98 4.75 -39.99
N LEU A 71 -9.29 4.50 -40.15
CA LEU A 71 -10.12 3.82 -39.15
C LEU A 71 -9.58 2.42 -38.82
N GLN A 72 -9.21 1.63 -39.84
CA GLN A 72 -8.63 0.30 -39.64
C GLN A 72 -7.32 0.36 -38.85
N CYS A 73 -6.44 1.31 -39.16
CA CYS A 73 -5.19 1.52 -38.41
C CYS A 73 -5.47 1.91 -36.95
N ASP A 74 -6.37 2.88 -36.72
CA ASP A 74 -6.73 3.35 -35.37
C ASP A 74 -7.33 2.21 -34.53
N LEU A 75 -8.25 1.43 -35.10
CA LEU A 75 -8.85 0.26 -34.44
C LEU A 75 -7.78 -0.80 -34.13
N THR A 76 -6.93 -1.14 -35.09
CA THR A 76 -5.88 -2.16 -34.91
C THR A 76 -4.90 -1.76 -33.79
N MET A 77 -4.48 -0.49 -33.77
CA MET A 77 -3.58 0.03 -32.75
C MET A 77 -4.23 0.01 -31.36
N ARG A 78 -5.52 0.33 -31.26
CA ARG A 78 -6.29 0.25 -30.00
C ARG A 78 -6.42 -1.19 -29.52
N THR A 79 -6.90 -2.10 -30.37
CA THR A 79 -7.00 -3.51 -30.02
C THR A 79 -5.64 -4.08 -29.59
N SER A 80 -4.56 -3.73 -30.29
CA SER A 80 -3.20 -4.15 -29.91
C SER A 80 -2.79 -3.60 -28.54
N ARG A 81 -3.10 -2.34 -28.24
CA ARG A 81 -2.84 -1.71 -26.94
C ARG A 81 -3.63 -2.39 -25.82
N ASP A 82 -4.92 -2.63 -26.03
CA ASP A 82 -5.79 -3.21 -25.01
C ASP A 82 -5.39 -4.68 -24.73
N VAL A 83 -5.07 -5.44 -25.77
CA VAL A 83 -4.51 -6.81 -25.65
C VAL A 83 -3.16 -6.78 -24.90
N LYS A 84 -2.29 -5.83 -25.21
CA LYS A 84 -1.01 -5.66 -24.50
C LYS A 84 -1.24 -5.36 -23.03
N GLU A 85 -2.14 -4.44 -22.70
CA GLU A 85 -2.45 -4.08 -21.31
C GLU A 85 -3.02 -5.26 -20.52
N GLN A 86 -3.91 -6.06 -21.13
CA GLN A 86 -4.45 -7.29 -20.55
C GLN A 86 -3.36 -8.34 -20.31
N LEU A 87 -2.46 -8.54 -21.27
CA LEU A 87 -1.35 -9.48 -21.15
C LEU A 87 -0.37 -9.09 -20.05
N GLU A 88 -0.01 -7.80 -19.98
CA GLU A 88 0.82 -7.27 -18.89
C GLU A 88 0.14 -7.48 -17.54
N THR A 89 -1.15 -7.16 -17.43
CA THR A 89 -1.92 -7.34 -16.19
C THR A 89 -1.96 -8.82 -15.77
N THR A 90 -2.13 -9.73 -16.74
CA THR A 90 -2.12 -11.17 -16.51
C THR A 90 -0.76 -11.65 -16.00
N ARG A 91 0.34 -11.22 -16.63
CA ARG A 91 1.71 -11.55 -16.16
C ARG A 91 1.96 -11.04 -14.75
N LEU A 92 1.60 -9.79 -14.49
CA LEU A 92 1.78 -9.15 -13.19
C LEU A 92 0.99 -9.86 -12.08
N ARG A 93 -0.25 -10.27 -12.37
CA ARG A 93 -1.08 -11.06 -11.45
C ARG A 93 -0.59 -12.51 -11.32
N GLY A 94 0.02 -13.06 -12.37
CA GLY A 94 0.62 -14.41 -12.39
C GLY A 94 1.78 -14.60 -11.42
N MET A 95 2.41 -13.52 -10.94
CA MET A 95 3.39 -13.60 -9.84
C MET A 95 2.74 -13.80 -8.45
N PHE A 96 1.41 -13.83 -8.38
CA PHE A 96 0.61 -13.96 -7.14
C PHE A 96 0.95 -12.92 -6.06
N PRO A 97 0.83 -11.61 -6.36
CA PRO A 97 1.00 -10.56 -5.36
C PRO A 97 -0.08 -10.65 -4.28
N VAL A 98 0.25 -10.22 -3.05
CA VAL A 98 -0.64 -10.27 -1.88
C VAL A 98 -1.24 -8.89 -1.64
N ASP A 99 -2.53 -8.74 -1.94
CA ASP A 99 -3.23 -7.46 -1.77
C ASP A 99 -3.38 -7.08 -0.28
N ASP A 100 -3.51 -8.06 0.63
CA ASP A 100 -3.61 -7.85 2.08
C ASP A 100 -2.35 -7.24 2.71
N ALA A 101 -1.19 -7.42 2.08
CA ALA A 101 0.09 -6.95 2.58
C ALA A 101 0.32 -5.46 2.34
N ARG A 102 -0.53 -4.78 1.56
CA ARG A 102 -0.45 -3.33 1.39
C ARG A 102 -0.81 -2.63 2.70
N TYR A 103 -0.19 -1.47 2.95
CA TYR A 103 -0.43 -0.73 4.18
C TYR A 103 -1.90 -0.31 4.36
N ASN A 104 -2.58 0.06 3.27
CA ASN A 104 -3.98 0.49 3.22
C ASN A 104 -4.93 -0.59 2.66
N SER A 105 -4.58 -1.88 2.81
CA SER A 105 -5.43 -2.99 2.39
C SER A 105 -6.73 -3.07 3.21
N SER A 106 -7.73 -3.80 2.71
CA SER A 106 -8.93 -4.14 3.48
C SER A 106 -8.59 -4.88 4.78
N TYR A 107 -7.56 -5.74 4.76
CA TYR A 107 -7.03 -6.40 5.94
C TYR A 107 -6.56 -5.39 6.99
N SER A 108 -5.92 -4.29 6.58
CA SER A 108 -5.50 -3.19 7.46
C SER A 108 -6.66 -2.63 8.28
N THR A 109 -7.83 -2.44 7.66
CA THR A 109 -9.06 -2.00 8.33
C THR A 109 -9.57 -3.04 9.33
N ILE A 110 -9.54 -4.33 8.97
CA ILE A 110 -10.00 -5.43 9.83
C ILE A 110 -9.21 -5.47 11.15
N ILE A 111 -7.89 -5.30 11.06
CA ILE A 111 -7.00 -5.29 12.23
C ILE A 111 -6.81 -3.88 12.83
N LYS A 112 -7.54 -2.89 12.33
CA LYS A 112 -7.56 -1.49 12.81
C LYS A 112 -6.16 -0.85 12.87
N ARG A 113 -5.33 -1.10 11.87
CA ARG A 113 -4.09 -0.33 11.69
C ARG A 113 -4.46 1.13 11.44
N ARG A 114 -3.69 2.03 12.05
CA ARG A 114 -3.88 3.47 11.92
C ARG A 114 -2.55 4.19 12.01
N ALA A 115 -2.54 5.42 11.54
CA ALA A 115 -1.45 6.37 11.71
C ALA A 115 -1.23 6.72 13.20
N CYS A 116 -0.07 7.30 13.51
CA CYS A 116 0.22 7.90 14.81
C CYS A 116 -0.84 8.94 15.17
N THR A 117 -1.15 9.04 16.47
CA THR A 117 -1.92 10.15 17.02
C THR A 117 -1.21 11.46 16.68
N VAL A 118 -1.99 12.50 16.36
CA VAL A 118 -1.47 13.83 16.03
C VAL A 118 -0.52 14.32 17.14
N GLN A 119 0.58 14.96 16.75
CA GLN A 119 1.63 15.45 17.66
C GLN A 119 2.37 14.37 18.46
N THR A 120 2.32 13.09 18.04
CA THR A 120 3.18 12.04 18.62
C THR A 120 4.31 11.67 17.68
N ARG A 121 5.45 11.24 18.23
CA ARG A 121 6.62 10.78 17.46
C ARG A 121 7.13 11.79 16.41
N GLU A 122 6.90 13.08 16.61
CA GLU A 122 7.17 14.12 15.60
C GLU A 122 8.63 14.15 15.14
N THR A 123 9.58 14.04 16.07
CA THR A 123 11.01 13.98 15.74
C THR A 123 11.35 12.80 14.83
N ILE A 124 10.76 11.62 15.09
CA ILE A 124 10.98 10.44 14.24
C ILE A 124 10.42 10.67 12.84
N HIS A 125 9.22 11.27 12.75
CA HIS A 125 8.63 11.61 11.46
C HIS A 125 9.50 12.61 10.68
N GLN A 126 10.04 13.64 11.34
CA GLN A 126 10.95 14.60 10.73
C GLN A 126 12.25 13.93 10.25
N ASP A 127 12.84 13.03 11.05
CA ASP A 127 14.04 12.28 10.67
C ASP A 127 13.79 11.38 9.46
N LEU A 128 12.63 10.72 9.39
CA LEU A 128 12.24 9.90 8.25
C LEU A 128 12.05 10.72 6.97
N GLN A 129 11.46 11.92 7.09
CA GLN A 129 11.28 12.83 5.96
C GLN A 129 12.64 13.34 5.45
N THR A 130 13.52 13.75 6.36
CA THR A 130 14.90 14.14 6.05
C THR A 130 15.66 13.00 5.38
N TRP A 131 15.58 11.78 5.94
CA TRP A 131 16.19 10.60 5.35
C TRP A 131 15.65 10.33 3.95
N THR A 132 14.34 10.43 3.73
CA THR A 132 13.71 10.16 2.42
C THR A 132 14.18 11.17 1.36
N THR A 133 14.25 12.44 1.72
CA THR A 133 14.50 13.54 0.78
C THR A 133 15.98 13.82 0.53
N ASN A 134 16.87 13.43 1.42
CA ASN A 134 18.32 13.60 1.25
C ASN A 134 18.92 12.53 0.31
N PRO A 135 19.45 12.87 -0.88
CA PRO A 135 20.03 11.89 -1.80
C PRO A 135 21.26 11.16 -1.24
N GLU A 136 22.02 11.84 -0.37
CA GLU A 136 23.26 11.33 0.26
C GLU A 136 22.99 10.41 1.46
N SER A 137 21.72 10.26 1.87
CA SER A 137 21.39 9.35 2.96
C SER A 137 21.52 7.90 2.53
N ALA A 138 21.81 7.03 3.50
CA ALA A 138 21.88 5.59 3.29
C ALA A 138 20.61 5.08 2.58
N LYS A 139 20.77 4.18 1.59
CA LYS A 139 19.61 3.61 0.87
C LYS A 139 18.74 2.72 1.74
N ILE A 140 19.22 2.28 2.90
CA ILE A 140 18.48 1.42 3.83
C ILE A 140 18.27 2.14 5.17
N TYR A 141 17.03 2.17 5.65
CA TYR A 141 16.65 2.59 6.98
C TYR A 141 16.07 1.41 7.74
N TRP A 142 16.63 1.08 8.89
CA TRP A 142 16.12 0.04 9.77
C TRP A 142 15.57 0.64 11.06
N MET A 143 14.25 0.53 11.24
CA MET A 143 13.56 0.88 12.47
C MET A 143 13.46 -0.36 13.38
N ASN A 144 14.27 -0.36 14.43
CA ASN A 144 14.33 -1.40 15.42
C ASN A 144 13.51 -1.02 16.66
N GLY A 145 12.73 -1.95 17.20
CA GLY A 145 11.93 -1.71 18.40
C GLY A 145 11.37 -2.98 19.00
N MET A 146 11.19 -3.00 20.32
CA MET A 146 10.53 -4.10 21.01
C MET A 146 9.05 -4.21 20.62
N ALA A 147 8.39 -5.31 21.04
CA ALA A 147 6.95 -5.43 20.91
C ALA A 147 6.26 -4.22 21.56
N GLY A 148 5.24 -3.68 20.88
CA GLY A 148 4.43 -2.60 21.44
C GLY A 148 5.05 -1.21 21.50
N THR A 149 6.22 -0.96 20.88
CA THR A 149 6.82 0.39 20.84
C THR A 149 6.25 1.30 19.73
N GLY A 150 5.29 0.81 18.94
CA GLY A 150 4.61 1.60 17.90
C GLY A 150 5.23 1.55 16.48
N LYS A 151 6.13 0.60 16.18
CA LYS A 151 6.77 0.45 14.86
C LYS A 151 5.78 0.48 13.68
N THR A 152 4.80 -0.40 13.69
CA THR A 152 3.80 -0.50 12.61
C THR A 152 2.98 0.78 12.46
N THR A 153 2.67 1.46 13.56
CA THR A 153 1.94 2.75 13.56
C THR A 153 2.77 3.87 12.92
N ILE A 154 4.05 3.97 13.29
CA ILE A 154 4.98 4.94 12.67
C ILE A 154 5.17 4.62 11.18
N THR A 155 5.31 3.34 10.85
CA THR A 155 5.47 2.87 9.46
C THR A 155 4.21 3.15 8.63
N TYR A 156 3.03 3.01 9.20
CA TYR A 156 1.77 3.37 8.55
C TYR A 156 1.71 4.88 8.25
N SER A 157 2.05 5.75 9.22
CA SER A 157 2.15 7.19 9.00
C SER A 157 3.20 7.56 7.94
N LEU A 158 4.33 6.85 7.90
CA LEU A 158 5.33 7.03 6.85
C LEU A 158 4.73 6.70 5.48
N CYS A 159 4.01 5.57 5.33
CA CYS A 159 3.34 5.22 4.09
C CYS A 159 2.32 6.27 3.64
N GLU A 160 1.48 6.79 4.54
CA GLU A 160 0.52 7.85 4.20
C GLU A 160 1.23 9.11 3.68
N TRP A 161 2.28 9.54 4.36
CA TRP A 161 3.06 10.70 3.90
C TRP A 161 3.76 10.43 2.55
N LEU A 162 4.30 9.23 2.35
CA LEU A 162 4.93 8.83 1.09
C LEU A 162 3.91 8.76 -0.06
N GLU A 163 2.70 8.24 0.17
CA GLU A 163 1.63 8.20 -0.84
C GLU A 163 1.20 9.63 -1.21
N ASN A 164 0.93 10.47 -0.20
CA ASN A 164 0.54 11.86 -0.41
C ASN A 164 1.60 12.73 -1.12
N THR A 165 2.87 12.32 -1.05
CA THR A 165 3.98 13.00 -1.74
C THR A 165 4.44 12.28 -3.01
N ASN A 166 3.72 11.24 -3.45
CA ASN A 166 4.01 10.41 -4.61
C ASN A 166 5.41 9.74 -4.59
N ARG A 167 5.84 9.34 -3.39
CA ARG A 167 7.14 8.68 -3.10
C ARG A 167 6.98 7.24 -2.62
N LEU A 168 5.76 6.76 -2.38
CA LEU A 168 5.53 5.35 -2.02
C LEU A 168 5.61 4.46 -3.25
N GLY A 169 6.73 3.77 -3.45
CA GLY A 169 6.90 2.84 -4.56
C GLY A 169 6.17 1.51 -4.30
N ALA A 170 6.32 0.97 -3.09
CA ALA A 170 5.65 -0.24 -2.67
C ALA A 170 5.64 -0.39 -1.14
N SER A 171 4.71 -1.18 -0.61
CA SER A 171 4.66 -1.55 0.80
C SER A 171 4.36 -3.04 1.01
N PHE A 172 4.94 -3.64 2.03
CA PHE A 172 4.59 -4.98 2.50
C PHE A 172 4.56 -5.02 4.02
N PHE A 173 3.40 -5.30 4.59
CA PHE A 173 3.18 -5.39 6.03
C PHE A 173 3.03 -6.86 6.42
N CYS A 174 4.08 -7.41 7.01
CA CYS A 174 4.07 -8.79 7.47
C CYS A 174 3.05 -8.96 8.60
N SER A 175 2.52 -10.18 8.75
CA SER A 175 1.60 -10.48 9.84
C SER A 175 1.61 -11.96 10.18
N ARG A 176 1.84 -12.31 11.46
CA ARG A 176 1.79 -13.71 11.93
C ARG A 176 0.43 -14.37 11.73
N ILE A 177 -0.63 -13.57 11.74
CA ILE A 177 -2.03 -14.03 11.65
C ILE A 177 -2.42 -14.36 10.21
N SER A 178 -1.89 -13.60 9.23
CA SER A 178 -2.17 -13.83 7.82
C SER A 178 -1.14 -14.76 7.19
N SER A 179 -1.58 -15.94 6.73
CA SER A 179 -0.71 -16.93 6.09
C SER A 179 -0.02 -16.39 4.83
N THR A 180 -0.67 -15.47 4.10
CA THR A 180 -0.10 -14.83 2.92
C THR A 180 0.91 -13.74 3.29
N CYS A 181 0.66 -12.98 4.37
CA CYS A 181 1.54 -11.90 4.82
C CYS A 181 2.74 -12.37 5.65
N ARG A 182 2.74 -13.60 6.18
CA ARG A 182 3.94 -14.20 6.82
C ARG A 182 4.86 -14.95 5.86
N SER A 183 4.42 -15.14 4.61
CA SER A 183 5.17 -15.91 3.59
C SER A 183 6.19 -15.03 2.86
N LEU A 184 7.48 -15.33 3.02
CA LEU A 184 8.55 -14.54 2.38
C LEU A 184 8.60 -14.65 0.87
N SER A 185 8.18 -15.79 0.31
CA SER A 185 8.12 -15.95 -1.15
C SER A 185 7.13 -15.00 -1.81
N ARG A 186 6.27 -14.32 -1.02
CA ARG A 186 5.31 -13.34 -1.51
C ARG A 186 5.79 -11.89 -1.40
N ILE A 187 6.84 -11.59 -0.64
CA ILE A 187 7.30 -10.21 -0.46
C ILE A 187 7.74 -9.60 -1.79
N VAL A 188 8.76 -10.19 -2.42
CA VAL A 188 9.35 -9.61 -3.64
C VAL A 188 8.35 -9.50 -4.80
N PRO A 189 7.55 -10.54 -5.13
CA PRO A 189 6.49 -10.42 -6.13
C PRO A 189 5.50 -9.29 -5.85
N THR A 190 5.10 -9.13 -4.59
CA THR A 190 4.14 -8.08 -4.17
C THR A 190 4.73 -6.68 -4.27
N LEU A 191 6.01 -6.52 -3.94
CA LEU A 191 6.73 -5.25 -4.10
C LEU A 191 6.93 -4.91 -5.59
N ALA A 192 7.35 -5.87 -6.41
CA ALA A 192 7.51 -5.70 -7.86
C ALA A 192 6.18 -5.32 -8.54
N TYR A 193 5.09 -5.97 -8.14
CA TYR A 193 3.75 -5.64 -8.63
C TYR A 193 3.35 -4.19 -8.31
N GLN A 194 3.59 -3.72 -7.09
CA GLN A 194 3.30 -2.34 -6.70
C GLN A 194 4.19 -1.33 -7.43
N LEU A 195 5.48 -1.61 -7.59
CA LEU A 195 6.39 -0.78 -8.38
C LEU A 195 5.96 -0.67 -9.85
N ALA A 196 5.43 -1.75 -10.44
CA ALA A 196 4.86 -1.72 -11.79
C ALA A 196 3.56 -0.92 -11.88
N ARG A 197 2.83 -0.73 -10.78
CA ARG A 197 1.70 0.21 -10.74
C ARG A 197 2.17 1.65 -10.54
N TYR A 198 3.28 1.85 -9.85
CA TYR A 198 3.88 3.17 -9.61
C TYR A 198 4.55 3.75 -10.88
N SER A 199 5.35 2.95 -11.59
CA SER A 199 6.13 3.42 -12.75
C SER A 199 5.80 2.61 -14.01
N PRO A 200 5.23 3.23 -15.06
CA PRO A 200 5.00 2.58 -16.35
C PRO A 200 6.29 2.09 -17.02
N ALA A 201 7.41 2.79 -16.82
CA ALA A 201 8.70 2.34 -17.34
C ALA A 201 9.13 1.03 -16.66
N PHE A 202 9.07 0.98 -15.32
CA PHE A 202 9.35 -0.24 -14.57
C PHE A 202 8.41 -1.37 -14.93
N ARG A 203 7.11 -1.08 -15.11
CA ARG A 203 6.10 -2.04 -15.58
C ARG A 203 6.52 -2.70 -16.89
N SER A 204 6.93 -1.91 -17.88
CA SER A 204 7.36 -2.45 -19.17
C SER A 204 8.61 -3.32 -19.04
N ALA A 205 9.58 -2.92 -18.23
CA ALA A 205 10.80 -3.69 -18.00
C ALA A 205 10.51 -5.02 -17.27
N LEU A 206 9.65 -4.98 -16.25
CA LEU A 206 9.22 -6.17 -15.52
C LEU A 206 8.42 -7.12 -16.41
N CYS A 207 7.52 -6.60 -17.25
CA CYS A 207 6.73 -7.43 -18.17
C CYS A 207 7.59 -8.07 -19.27
N ALA A 208 8.75 -7.49 -19.61
CA ALA A 208 9.75 -8.11 -20.46
C ALA A 208 10.45 -9.26 -19.73
N ALA A 209 10.90 -9.06 -18.50
CA ALA A 209 11.48 -10.14 -17.68
C ALA A 209 10.51 -11.32 -17.49
N LEU A 210 9.22 -11.05 -17.23
CA LEU A 210 8.17 -12.06 -17.11
C LEU A 210 7.76 -12.71 -18.44
N LYS A 211 8.15 -12.13 -19.58
CA LYS A 211 7.98 -12.78 -20.88
C LYS A 211 9.03 -13.88 -21.06
N ASP A 212 10.25 -13.62 -20.58
CA ASP A 212 11.37 -14.55 -20.70
C ASP A 212 11.28 -15.67 -19.66
N ASP A 213 10.85 -15.36 -18.44
CA ASP A 213 10.55 -16.33 -17.39
C ASP A 213 9.21 -15.99 -16.69
N PRO A 214 8.11 -16.63 -17.12
CA PRO A 214 6.79 -16.44 -16.51
C PRO A 214 6.71 -16.88 -15.03
N ASP A 215 7.57 -17.81 -14.61
CA ASP A 215 7.53 -18.43 -13.29
C ASP A 215 8.50 -17.76 -12.29
N ALA A 216 9.14 -16.66 -12.69
CA ALA A 216 10.09 -15.90 -11.88
C ALA A 216 9.53 -15.50 -10.49
N GLY A 217 8.21 -15.34 -10.38
CA GLY A 217 7.49 -15.10 -9.12
C GLY A 217 7.52 -16.25 -8.12
N THR A 218 7.93 -17.46 -8.53
CA THR A 218 7.95 -18.67 -7.69
C THR A 218 9.36 -19.12 -7.30
N LEU A 219 10.39 -18.44 -7.82
CA LEU A 219 11.79 -18.72 -7.52
C LEU A 219 12.14 -18.42 -6.06
N ASN A 220 13.35 -18.77 -5.64
CA ASN A 220 13.84 -18.36 -4.32
C ASN A 220 14.00 -16.83 -4.23
N VAL A 221 13.98 -16.29 -3.01
CA VAL A 221 13.96 -14.83 -2.75
C VAL A 221 15.12 -14.06 -3.40
N VAL A 222 16.29 -14.69 -3.56
CA VAL A 222 17.46 -14.07 -4.21
C VAL A 222 17.19 -13.87 -5.70
N GLN A 223 16.75 -14.94 -6.38
CA GLN A 223 16.41 -14.90 -7.80
C GLN A 223 15.20 -14.00 -8.06
N GLN A 224 14.15 -14.08 -7.22
CA GLN A 224 13.00 -13.18 -7.30
C GLN A 224 13.45 -11.72 -7.27
N PHE A 225 14.31 -11.33 -6.31
CA PHE A 225 14.73 -9.93 -6.21
C PHE A 225 15.56 -9.50 -7.41
N GLN A 226 16.46 -10.37 -7.87
CA GLN A 226 17.29 -10.08 -9.04
C GLN A 226 16.43 -9.87 -10.29
N MET A 227 15.52 -10.79 -10.57
CA MET A 227 14.73 -10.81 -11.80
C MET A 227 13.56 -9.84 -11.80
N LEU A 228 12.89 -9.66 -10.65
CA LEU A 228 11.65 -8.89 -10.57
C LEU A 228 11.87 -7.45 -10.10
N VAL A 229 12.99 -7.16 -9.43
CA VAL A 229 13.28 -5.81 -8.91
C VAL A 229 14.58 -5.28 -9.50
N TYR A 230 15.72 -5.89 -9.21
CA TYR A 230 17.03 -5.33 -9.53
C TYR A 230 17.26 -5.13 -11.03
N HIS A 231 17.15 -6.19 -11.85
CA HIS A 231 17.40 -6.08 -13.28
C HIS A 231 16.38 -5.16 -13.98
N PRO A 232 15.06 -5.27 -13.76
CA PRO A 232 14.10 -4.32 -14.34
C PRO A 232 14.40 -2.87 -13.94
N MET A 233 14.73 -2.63 -12.66
CA MET A 233 15.03 -1.29 -12.15
C MET A 233 16.28 -0.66 -12.78
N LEU A 234 17.33 -1.46 -13.02
CA LEU A 234 18.54 -0.96 -13.68
C LEU A 234 18.29 -0.46 -15.10
N HIS A 235 17.39 -1.11 -15.86
CA HIS A 235 17.02 -0.67 -17.21
C HIS A 235 16.29 0.68 -17.23
N VAL A 236 15.64 1.04 -16.11
CA VAL A 236 14.79 2.24 -16.02
C VAL A 236 15.25 3.22 -14.96
N LYS A 237 16.53 3.17 -14.57
CA LYS A 237 17.07 3.94 -13.45
C LYS A 237 16.77 5.43 -13.54
N GLY A 238 16.85 6.00 -14.75
CA GLY A 238 16.56 7.43 -14.99
C GLY A 238 15.08 7.82 -14.99
N ALA A 239 14.17 6.84 -14.97
CA ALA A 239 12.71 7.08 -14.97
C ALA A 239 12.10 7.02 -13.56
N ILE A 240 12.89 6.77 -12.52
CA ILE A 240 12.43 6.63 -11.14
C ILE A 240 13.14 7.65 -10.25
N PRO A 241 12.40 8.51 -9.53
CA PRO A 241 13.00 9.47 -8.61
C PRO A 241 13.74 8.79 -7.46
N GLU A 242 14.91 9.30 -7.08
CA GLU A 242 15.76 8.70 -6.02
C GLU A 242 15.14 8.67 -4.62
N SER A 243 14.07 9.43 -4.42
CA SER A 243 13.31 9.53 -3.18
C SER A 243 12.21 8.48 -3.03
N VAL A 244 12.02 7.61 -4.02
CA VAL A 244 11.00 6.58 -3.97
C VAL A 244 11.38 5.55 -2.90
N VAL A 245 10.44 5.22 -2.03
CA VAL A 245 10.65 4.32 -0.88
C VAL A 245 9.85 3.04 -1.05
N ILE A 246 10.51 1.92 -0.76
CA ILE A 246 9.93 0.60 -0.60
C ILE A 246 9.90 0.29 0.88
N VAL A 247 8.70 -0.01 1.42
CA VAL A 247 8.46 -0.20 2.85
C VAL A 247 8.22 -1.67 3.16
N ILE A 248 8.93 -2.22 4.14
CA ILE A 248 8.71 -3.58 4.67
C ILE A 248 8.50 -3.46 6.18
N ASP A 249 7.27 -3.66 6.65
CA ASP A 249 6.92 -3.62 8.07
C ASP A 249 6.90 -5.02 8.69
N ALA A 250 7.25 -5.08 9.98
CA ALA A 250 7.19 -6.26 10.83
C ALA A 250 7.91 -7.50 10.26
N LEU A 251 9.11 -7.33 9.68
CA LEU A 251 9.84 -8.44 9.03
C LEU A 251 10.09 -9.66 9.95
N ASP A 252 10.10 -9.46 11.27
CA ASP A 252 10.15 -10.51 12.30
C ASP A 252 8.85 -11.34 12.45
N GLU A 253 7.82 -11.06 11.66
CA GLU A 253 6.56 -11.79 11.63
C GLU A 253 6.48 -12.83 10.50
N CYS A 254 7.57 -13.04 9.77
CA CYS A 254 7.66 -14.05 8.72
C CYS A 254 8.03 -15.45 9.27
N ASP A 255 7.55 -16.50 8.59
CA ASP A 255 7.70 -17.89 9.06
C ASP A 255 9.13 -18.45 8.95
N ASP A 256 9.94 -17.96 8.02
CA ASP A 256 11.26 -18.52 7.71
C ASP A 256 12.41 -17.54 7.95
N ALA A 257 13.10 -17.70 9.07
CA ALA A 257 14.25 -16.88 9.42
C ALA A 257 15.40 -17.00 8.40
N TYR A 258 15.56 -18.14 7.72
CA TYR A 258 16.61 -18.31 6.72
C TYR A 258 16.34 -17.45 5.47
N SER A 259 15.11 -17.45 4.96
CA SER A 259 14.73 -16.56 3.86
C SER A 259 14.74 -15.08 4.28
N VAL A 260 14.47 -14.74 5.56
CA VAL A 260 14.60 -13.36 6.06
C VAL A 260 16.05 -12.92 5.90
N ARG A 261 16.99 -13.76 6.33
CA ARG A 261 18.42 -13.54 6.16
C ARG A 261 18.79 -13.31 4.70
N LEU A 262 18.28 -14.14 3.78
CA LEU A 262 18.56 -14.01 2.36
C LEU A 262 18.00 -12.72 1.76
N LEU A 263 16.78 -12.32 2.13
CA LEU A 263 16.20 -11.05 1.70
C LEU A 263 17.06 -9.88 2.15
N LEU A 264 17.50 -9.89 3.41
CA LEU A 264 18.44 -8.89 3.93
C LEU A 264 19.74 -8.92 3.13
N ASP A 265 20.41 -10.05 3.00
CA ASP A 265 21.68 -10.18 2.26
C ASP A 265 21.60 -9.58 0.84
N VAL A 266 20.44 -9.72 0.18
CA VAL A 266 20.16 -9.15 -1.14
C VAL A 266 19.96 -7.63 -1.08
N LEU A 267 19.15 -7.12 -0.15
CA LEU A 267 19.00 -5.67 0.06
C LEU A 267 20.36 -5.02 0.34
N LEU A 268 21.15 -5.62 1.22
CA LEU A 268 22.48 -5.13 1.60
C LEU A 268 23.49 -5.19 0.45
N ARG A 269 23.27 -6.05 -0.53
CA ARG A 269 24.16 -6.17 -1.70
C ARG A 269 23.81 -5.19 -2.80
N PHE A 270 22.53 -4.91 -3.00
CA PHE A 270 22.05 -4.24 -4.21
C PHE A 270 21.44 -2.86 -4.00
N ALA A 271 21.08 -2.46 -2.77
CA ALA A 271 20.33 -1.22 -2.51
C ALA A 271 21.03 0.04 -3.07
N ASP A 272 22.35 0.18 -2.89
CA ASP A 272 23.11 1.35 -3.37
C ASP A 272 23.12 1.51 -4.90
N GLN A 273 22.80 0.45 -5.64
CA GLN A 273 22.79 0.46 -7.10
C GLN A 273 21.45 0.94 -7.66
N LEU A 274 20.39 0.94 -6.84
CA LEU A 274 19.02 1.22 -7.23
C LEU A 274 18.62 2.69 -6.97
N PRO A 275 17.72 3.27 -7.76
CA PRO A 275 17.18 4.63 -7.57
C PRO A 275 16.07 4.66 -6.52
N VAL A 276 16.05 3.73 -5.56
CA VAL A 276 15.02 3.63 -4.53
C VAL A 276 15.65 3.44 -3.17
N LYS A 277 14.92 3.79 -2.12
CA LYS A 277 15.27 3.56 -0.73
C LYS A 277 14.43 2.46 -0.13
N PHE A 278 14.97 1.77 0.87
CA PHE A 278 14.32 0.67 1.58
C PHE A 278 14.14 1.06 3.04
N PHE A 279 12.89 1.11 3.48
CA PHE A 279 12.55 1.20 4.88
C PHE A 279 12.16 -0.19 5.39
N VAL A 280 12.81 -0.64 6.45
CA VAL A 280 12.52 -1.92 7.09
C VAL A 280 12.23 -1.69 8.57
N ALA A 281 11.09 -2.17 9.06
CA ALA A 281 10.79 -2.19 10.49
C ALA A 281 10.74 -3.63 11.00
N SER A 282 11.36 -3.87 12.16
CA SER A 282 11.31 -5.18 12.81
C SER A 282 11.68 -5.12 14.29
N ARG A 283 11.44 -6.22 14.99
CA ARG A 283 12.14 -6.54 16.26
C ARG A 283 13.59 -6.92 15.96
N PRO A 284 14.52 -6.80 16.94
CA PRO A 284 15.91 -7.20 16.77
C PRO A 284 16.08 -8.69 17.05
N GLU A 285 15.28 -9.53 16.36
CA GLU A 285 15.52 -10.97 16.38
C GLU A 285 16.93 -11.25 15.86
N HIS A 286 17.58 -12.28 16.42
CA HIS A 286 19.01 -12.55 16.23
C HIS A 286 19.45 -12.46 14.76
N VAL A 287 18.71 -13.14 13.87
CA VAL A 287 19.02 -13.18 12.43
C VAL A 287 18.98 -11.80 11.77
N ILE A 288 17.99 -10.97 12.11
CA ILE A 288 17.83 -9.62 11.55
C ILE A 288 18.91 -8.70 12.10
N ARG A 289 19.10 -8.72 13.42
CA ARG A 289 20.09 -7.89 14.12
C ARG A 289 21.50 -8.17 13.60
N ASP A 290 21.90 -9.43 13.49
CA ASP A 290 23.23 -9.80 13.02
C ASP A 290 23.52 -9.25 11.62
N ARG A 291 22.53 -9.31 10.73
CA ARG A 291 22.68 -8.82 9.36
C ARG A 291 22.69 -7.31 9.27
N MET A 292 21.77 -6.63 9.94
CA MET A 292 21.69 -5.17 9.91
C MET A 292 22.87 -4.50 10.62
N MET A 293 23.46 -5.15 11.63
CA MET A 293 24.65 -4.66 12.33
C MET A 293 25.96 -5.04 11.64
N SER A 294 25.91 -5.87 10.60
CA SER A 294 27.12 -6.26 9.86
C SER A 294 27.72 -5.05 9.12
N ARG A 295 29.05 -4.95 9.11
CA ARG A 295 29.78 -3.90 8.39
C ARG A 295 29.85 -4.13 6.88
N ALA A 296 29.36 -5.27 6.40
CA ALA A 296 29.39 -5.62 4.99
C ALA A 296 28.17 -5.08 4.25
N GLY A 297 28.35 -4.71 2.97
CA GLY A 297 27.29 -4.22 2.10
C GLY A 297 26.93 -2.75 2.31
N SER A 298 25.74 -2.39 1.83
CA SER A 298 25.23 -1.02 1.80
C SER A 298 25.15 -0.37 3.18
N ALA A 299 25.39 0.94 3.21
CA ALA A 299 25.21 1.74 4.41
C ALA A 299 23.75 1.68 4.90
N ARG A 300 23.56 1.78 6.21
CA ARG A 300 22.24 1.72 6.86
C ARG A 300 22.13 2.84 7.89
N PHE A 301 20.95 3.44 7.96
CA PHE A 301 20.56 4.25 9.10
C PHE A 301 19.76 3.36 10.06
N ILE A 302 20.10 3.37 11.35
CA ILE A 302 19.48 2.49 12.36
C ILE A 302 18.89 3.34 13.47
N VAL A 303 17.62 3.11 13.78
CA VAL A 303 16.93 3.76 14.91
C VAL A 303 16.39 2.73 15.87
N TYR A 304 16.61 2.96 17.17
CA TYR A 304 16.18 2.10 18.26
C TYR A 304 15.04 2.77 19.03
N LEU A 305 13.79 2.39 18.74
CA LEU A 305 12.61 2.98 19.39
C LEU A 305 12.54 2.74 20.89
N HIS A 306 13.21 1.70 21.39
CA HIS A 306 13.26 1.36 22.80
C HIS A 306 14.32 2.15 23.59
N ASP A 307 15.20 2.88 22.89
CA ASP A 307 16.23 3.73 23.50
C ASP A 307 15.76 5.19 23.62
N ILE A 308 14.56 5.50 23.13
CA ILE A 308 13.95 6.82 23.26
C ILE A 308 13.65 7.08 24.74
N GLU A 309 13.96 8.29 25.20
CA GLU A 309 13.76 8.70 26.58
C GLU A 309 12.31 8.47 27.03
N GLN A 310 12.15 7.84 28.19
CA GLN A 310 10.83 7.46 28.71
C GLN A 310 9.89 8.65 28.87
N SER A 311 10.41 9.81 29.30
CA SER A 311 9.63 11.03 29.46
C SER A 311 8.94 11.44 28.14
N ILE A 312 9.66 11.37 27.01
CA ILE A 312 9.14 11.68 25.68
C ILE A 312 8.05 10.69 25.28
N VAL A 313 8.28 9.39 25.50
CA VAL A 313 7.31 8.34 25.16
C VAL A 313 6.05 8.46 26.01
N GLU A 314 6.18 8.78 27.30
CA GLU A 314 5.07 8.98 28.21
C GLU A 314 4.17 10.15 27.78
N GLU A 315 4.75 11.28 27.36
CA GLU A 315 3.99 12.41 26.83
C GLU A 315 3.22 12.05 25.55
N ASP A 316 3.83 11.26 24.66
CA ASP A 316 3.12 10.77 23.47
C ASP A 316 1.99 9.80 23.82
N ILE A 317 2.18 8.95 24.84
CA ILE A 317 1.13 8.07 25.35
C ILE A 317 -0.01 8.87 25.97
N LYS A 318 0.28 9.96 26.71
CA LYS A 318 -0.75 10.87 27.25
C LYS A 318 -1.62 11.44 26.13
N LYS A 319 -1.01 11.91 25.05
CA LYS A 319 -1.73 12.42 23.86
C LYS A 319 -2.62 11.33 23.25
N TYR A 320 -2.07 10.13 23.03
CA TYR A 320 -2.82 8.96 22.54
C TYR A 320 -4.02 8.62 23.42
N LEU A 321 -3.83 8.51 24.73
CA LEU A 321 -4.89 8.16 25.68
C LEU A 321 -5.97 9.25 25.73
N THR A 322 -5.57 10.52 25.67
CA THR A 322 -6.49 11.67 25.65
C THR A 322 -7.39 11.62 24.41
N GLU A 323 -6.80 11.43 23.23
CA GLU A 323 -7.55 11.29 21.98
C GLU A 323 -8.50 10.09 22.04
N ALA A 324 -7.98 8.92 22.39
CA ALA A 324 -8.71 7.66 22.30
C ALA A 324 -9.85 7.53 23.31
N LEU A 325 -9.73 8.16 24.49
CA LEU A 325 -10.75 8.13 25.54
C LEU A 325 -11.63 9.40 25.55
N SER A 326 -11.37 10.38 24.69
CA SER A 326 -12.21 11.59 24.56
C SER A 326 -13.70 11.33 24.30
N PRO A 327 -14.13 10.24 23.61
CA PRO A 327 -15.54 9.97 23.39
C PRO A 327 -16.30 9.47 24.63
N MET A 328 -15.61 9.12 25.72
CA MET A 328 -16.24 8.69 26.97
C MET A 328 -17.11 9.80 27.59
N GLN A 329 -18.13 9.40 28.35
CA GLN A 329 -19.01 10.31 29.07
C GLN A 329 -19.16 9.84 30.53
N PRO A 330 -18.55 10.54 31.52
CA PRO A 330 -17.64 11.67 31.35
C PRO A 330 -16.26 11.26 30.80
N PRO A 331 -15.51 12.16 30.12
CA PRO A 331 -14.14 11.89 29.71
C PRO A 331 -13.20 11.81 30.92
N PRO A 332 -12.10 11.02 30.85
CA PRO A 332 -11.13 10.95 31.94
C PRO A 332 -10.47 12.31 32.21
N SER A 333 -10.23 12.61 33.48
CA SER A 333 -9.49 13.80 33.90
C SER A 333 -8.01 13.73 33.53
N VAL A 334 -7.34 14.88 33.43
CA VAL A 334 -5.90 14.99 33.16
C VAL A 334 -5.07 14.16 34.13
N LYS A 335 -5.46 14.11 35.41
CA LYS A 335 -4.78 13.29 36.43
C LYS A 335 -4.92 11.80 36.15
N GLN A 336 -6.11 11.34 35.76
CA GLN A 336 -6.35 9.94 35.43
C GLN A 336 -5.56 9.52 34.18
N ILE A 337 -5.53 10.36 33.14
CA ILE A 337 -4.69 10.13 31.95
C ILE A 337 -3.21 10.05 32.33
N GLY A 338 -2.73 10.95 33.19
CA GLY A 338 -1.36 10.94 33.69
C GLY A 338 -0.98 9.62 34.37
N LEU A 339 -1.85 9.08 35.23
CA LEU A 339 -1.63 7.79 35.90
C LEU A 339 -1.58 6.62 34.91
N LEU A 340 -2.50 6.58 33.95
CA LEU A 340 -2.53 5.53 32.92
C LEU A 340 -1.27 5.58 32.04
N ALA A 341 -0.80 6.76 31.67
CA ALA A 341 0.42 6.94 30.90
C ALA A 341 1.66 6.49 31.67
N GLN A 342 1.78 6.88 32.94
CA GLN A 342 2.89 6.49 33.81
C GLN A 342 2.99 4.97 33.95
N CYS A 343 1.86 4.26 34.05
CA CYS A 343 1.81 2.79 34.09
C CYS A 343 2.21 2.15 32.75
N SER A 344 1.92 2.83 31.65
CA SER A 344 2.27 2.35 30.30
C SER A 344 3.77 2.41 30.03
N ARG A 345 4.53 3.23 30.78
CA ARG A 345 5.96 3.49 30.60
C ARG A 345 6.29 3.77 29.13
N ASN A 346 7.03 2.88 28.46
CA ASN A 346 7.45 3.03 27.06
C ASN A 346 6.61 2.18 26.07
N LEU A 347 5.49 1.60 26.52
CA LEU A 347 4.75 0.58 25.78
C LEU A 347 3.38 1.11 25.32
N PHE A 348 3.29 1.50 24.05
CA PHE A 348 2.02 1.85 23.42
C PHE A 348 1.02 0.69 23.39
N ILE A 349 1.50 -0.56 23.33
CA ILE A 349 0.61 -1.72 23.44
C ILE A 349 -0.16 -1.74 24.76
N TYR A 350 0.48 -1.33 25.86
CA TYR A 350 -0.17 -1.24 27.16
C TYR A 350 -1.30 -0.20 27.13
N ALA A 351 -1.00 1.01 26.65
CA ALA A 351 -1.98 2.08 26.51
C ALA A 351 -3.13 1.68 25.57
N ALA A 352 -2.85 1.02 24.46
CA ALA A 352 -3.87 0.55 23.53
C ALA A 352 -4.76 -0.55 24.15
N THR A 353 -4.19 -1.44 24.94
CA THR A 353 -4.92 -2.46 25.68
C THR A 353 -5.82 -1.83 26.74
N LEU A 354 -5.33 -0.81 27.47
CA LEU A 354 -6.15 -0.02 28.40
C LEU A 354 -7.37 0.59 27.69
N VAL A 355 -7.16 1.26 26.56
CA VAL A 355 -8.25 1.88 25.78
C VAL A 355 -9.28 0.83 25.36
N ARG A 356 -8.83 -0.31 24.81
CA ARG A 356 -9.74 -1.38 24.37
C ARG A 356 -10.52 -2.01 25.51
N TYR A 357 -9.95 -2.05 26.71
CA TYR A 357 -10.66 -2.53 27.90
C TYR A 357 -11.66 -1.49 28.41
N ILE A 358 -11.22 -0.24 28.62
CA ILE A 358 -12.02 0.84 29.20
C ILE A 358 -13.16 1.22 28.27
N TYR A 359 -12.87 1.44 26.98
CA TYR A 359 -13.81 1.94 25.98
C TYR A 359 -13.75 1.10 24.68
N PRO A 360 -14.35 -0.11 24.66
CA PRO A 360 -14.38 -0.98 23.48
C PRO A 360 -15.36 -0.49 22.40
N ASP A 361 -14.91 -0.43 21.14
CA ASP A 361 -15.67 0.12 20.01
C ASP A 361 -17.02 -0.58 19.71
N GLY A 362 -18.16 0.01 20.07
CA GLY A 362 -19.46 -0.58 19.70
C GLY A 362 -19.84 -1.80 20.54
N ILE A 363 -19.33 -1.90 21.77
CA ILE A 363 -19.97 -2.66 22.83
C ILE A 363 -20.37 -1.66 23.93
N PRO A 364 -21.65 -1.63 24.35
CA PRO A 364 -22.04 -0.85 25.50
C PRO A 364 -21.44 -1.49 26.76
N VAL A 365 -20.53 -0.78 27.41
CA VAL A 365 -19.94 -1.17 28.70
C VAL A 365 -19.96 0.02 29.64
N ASP A 366 -19.96 -0.23 30.95
CA ASP A 366 -19.72 0.82 31.92
C ASP A 366 -18.24 1.22 31.91
N SER A 367 -17.92 2.22 31.07
CA SER A 367 -16.55 2.68 30.88
C SER A 367 -16.02 3.42 32.10
N THR A 368 -16.90 4.00 32.91
CA THR A 368 -16.55 4.70 34.15
C THR A 368 -16.12 3.68 35.21
N ASP A 369 -16.92 2.63 35.42
CA ASP A 369 -16.59 1.54 36.35
C ASP A 369 -15.27 0.83 35.99
N ARG A 370 -15.04 0.58 34.69
CA ARG A 370 -13.79 -0.01 34.20
C ARG A 370 -12.58 0.88 34.41
N LEU A 371 -12.72 2.17 34.16
CA LEU A 371 -11.66 3.15 34.42
C LEU A 371 -11.33 3.19 35.91
N GLU A 372 -12.33 3.27 36.78
CA GLU A 372 -12.15 3.27 38.24
C GLU A 372 -11.50 1.98 38.73
N SER A 373 -11.95 0.83 38.24
CA SER A 373 -11.37 -0.48 38.56
C SER A 373 -9.88 -0.55 38.24
N ILE A 374 -9.47 -0.08 37.05
CA ILE A 374 -8.04 -0.02 36.68
C ILE A 374 -7.27 0.93 37.57
N LEU A 375 -7.81 2.12 37.84
CA LEU A 375 -7.12 3.12 38.67
C LEU A 375 -6.93 2.62 40.11
N GLN A 376 -7.92 1.91 40.68
CA GLN A 376 -7.80 1.27 41.98
C GLN A 376 -6.75 0.15 41.97
N ALA A 377 -6.74 -0.68 40.93
CA ALA A 377 -5.74 -1.74 40.74
C ALA A 377 -4.32 -1.17 40.66
N ILE A 378 -4.13 -0.06 39.93
CA ILE A 378 -2.84 0.66 39.86
C ILE A 378 -2.44 1.20 41.23
N GLY A 379 -3.37 1.86 41.95
CA GLY A 379 -3.12 2.45 43.25
C GLY A 379 -2.71 1.43 44.32
N THR A 380 -3.26 0.22 44.27
CA THR A 380 -2.91 -0.88 45.20
C THR A 380 -1.57 -1.54 44.87
N SER A 381 -1.17 -1.59 43.60
CA SER A 381 0.09 -2.20 43.13
C SER A 381 1.34 -1.39 43.54
N HIS A 382 1.26 -0.05 43.51
CA HIS A 382 2.38 0.83 43.89
C HIS A 382 2.80 0.73 45.38
N ALA A 383 2.01 0.06 46.23
CA ALA A 383 2.37 -0.19 47.63
C ALA A 383 3.31 -1.40 47.83
N ALA A 384 3.58 -2.22 46.80
CA ALA A 384 4.37 -3.44 46.94
C ALA A 384 5.28 -3.76 45.73
N SER A 385 6.58 -3.44 45.87
CA SER A 385 7.77 -4.03 45.22
C SER A 385 8.20 -3.67 43.78
N ASP A 386 9.51 -3.83 43.55
CA ASP A 386 10.39 -3.39 42.45
C ASP A 386 10.41 -4.29 41.17
N ASN A 387 9.31 -4.98 40.84
CA ASN A 387 9.30 -5.88 39.66
C ASN A 387 8.81 -5.15 38.40
N ARG A 388 9.67 -5.12 37.36
CA ARG A 388 9.43 -4.39 36.09
C ARG A 388 8.21 -4.87 35.29
N TYR A 389 7.73 -6.09 35.50
CA TYR A 389 6.59 -6.66 34.77
C TYR A 389 5.26 -6.60 35.53
N LYS A 390 5.24 -6.11 36.78
CA LYS A 390 4.01 -6.08 37.60
C LYS A 390 2.88 -5.29 36.97
N ASP A 391 3.18 -4.17 36.33
CA ASP A 391 2.16 -3.34 35.69
C ASP A 391 1.52 -4.12 34.52
N LEU A 392 2.33 -4.83 33.73
CA LEU A 392 1.85 -5.74 32.67
C LEU A 392 1.03 -6.89 33.25
N ASP A 393 1.54 -7.58 34.27
CA ASP A 393 0.84 -8.68 34.92
C ASP A 393 -0.50 -8.21 35.49
N LEU A 394 -0.53 -7.03 36.11
CA LEU A 394 -1.74 -6.40 36.63
C LEU A 394 -2.75 -6.12 35.52
N LEU A 395 -2.31 -5.51 34.41
CA LEU A 395 -3.19 -5.22 33.28
C LEU A 395 -3.79 -6.49 32.70
N TYR A 396 -2.94 -7.48 32.36
CA TYR A 396 -3.41 -8.73 31.79
C TYR A 396 -4.26 -9.52 32.79
N THR A 397 -3.92 -9.53 34.08
CA THR A 397 -4.74 -10.16 35.13
C THR A 397 -6.09 -9.47 35.28
N THR A 398 -6.15 -8.13 35.22
CA THR A 398 -7.40 -7.37 35.29
C THR A 398 -8.28 -7.68 34.08
N VAL A 399 -7.70 -7.71 32.88
CA VAL A 399 -8.41 -8.09 31.65
C VAL A 399 -8.90 -9.54 31.72
N LEU A 400 -8.05 -10.48 32.14
CA LEU A 400 -8.38 -11.91 32.27
C LEU A 400 -9.48 -12.14 33.31
N ASN A 401 -9.36 -11.57 34.51
CA ASN A 401 -10.36 -11.69 35.57
C ASN A 401 -11.72 -11.14 35.13
N ALA A 402 -11.72 -10.05 34.37
CA ALA A 402 -12.94 -9.56 33.77
C ALA A 402 -13.51 -10.57 32.77
N VAL A 403 -12.71 -11.13 31.84
CA VAL A 403 -13.15 -12.16 30.84
C VAL A 403 -13.82 -13.37 31.50
N PHE A 404 -13.23 -13.85 32.60
CA PHE A 404 -13.68 -15.04 33.32
C PHE A 404 -14.77 -14.75 34.36
N ASN A 405 -15.24 -13.50 34.47
CA ASN A 405 -16.38 -13.19 35.32
C ASN A 405 -17.68 -13.68 34.65
N ASP A 406 -18.50 -14.43 35.38
CA ASP A 406 -19.66 -15.17 34.85
C ASP A 406 -20.80 -14.28 34.33
N HIS A 407 -20.68 -12.97 34.50
CA HIS A 407 -21.71 -11.98 34.16
C HIS A 407 -21.54 -11.31 32.78
N LEU A 408 -20.46 -11.59 32.02
CA LEU A 408 -20.26 -11.00 30.68
C LEU A 408 -21.01 -11.75 29.59
N GLY A 409 -21.66 -11.01 28.68
CA GLY A 409 -22.29 -11.57 27.49
C GLY A 409 -21.28 -12.21 26.52
N SER A 410 -21.72 -13.15 25.70
CA SER A 410 -20.84 -13.92 24.77
C SER A 410 -20.02 -13.04 23.81
N LYS A 411 -20.64 -12.00 23.23
CA LYS A 411 -19.98 -11.03 22.35
C LYS A 411 -18.90 -10.20 23.05
N GLU A 412 -19.07 -9.96 24.33
CA GLU A 412 -18.13 -9.22 25.15
C GLU A 412 -16.92 -10.08 25.51
N LYS A 413 -17.15 -11.35 25.88
CA LYS A 413 -16.09 -12.35 26.09
C LYS A 413 -15.21 -12.54 24.84
N GLU A 414 -15.82 -12.69 23.66
CA GLU A 414 -15.06 -12.81 22.39
C GLU A 414 -14.16 -11.60 22.12
N ARG A 415 -14.61 -10.40 22.45
CA ARG A 415 -13.80 -9.19 22.24
C ARG A 415 -12.71 -9.03 23.28
N MET A 416 -12.94 -9.40 24.53
CA MET A 416 -11.88 -9.40 25.53
C MET A 416 -10.82 -10.45 25.23
N GLN A 417 -11.19 -11.60 24.64
CA GLN A 417 -10.23 -12.54 24.07
C GLN A 417 -9.38 -11.90 22.96
N ARG A 418 -9.97 -11.06 22.10
CA ARG A 418 -9.20 -10.30 21.09
C ARG A 418 -8.26 -9.27 21.69
N VAL A 419 -8.60 -8.67 22.84
CA VAL A 419 -7.69 -7.76 23.58
C VAL A 419 -6.44 -8.51 24.07
N LEU A 420 -6.57 -9.80 24.39
CA LEU A 420 -5.45 -10.65 24.79
C LEU A 420 -4.59 -11.14 23.61
N TRP A 421 -5.10 -11.04 22.38
CA TRP A 421 -4.41 -11.50 21.16
C TRP A 421 -3.66 -10.40 20.40
N THR A 422 -3.71 -9.16 20.90
CA THR A 422 -2.90 -8.04 20.42
C THR A 422 -1.65 -7.87 21.25
#